data_AF-A0A2D4I0C9-F1
#
_entry.id   AF-A0A2D4I0C9-F1
#
_cell.length_a   1.000
_cell.length_b   1.000
_cell.length_c   1.000
_cell.angle_alpha   90.00
_cell.angle_beta   90.00
_cell.angle_gamma   90.00
#
_symmetry.space_group_name_H-M   'P 1'
#
loop_
_entity.id
_entity.type
_entity.pdbx_description
1 polymer ?
#
loop_
_entity_poly.entity_id
_entity_poly.type
_entity_poly.pdbx_seq_one_letter_code
_entity_poly.pdbx_strand_id
1 'polypeptide(L)'
;RPLCGSGSRRAPWFTEELQEMKRQKRCLERRWRASNSESDRTLLRAFIRTYLVAIRAAKSSHFSALIAESRPAALFRVTRSLLDVEGAEEPLQGRAEEFVQFLSDKIAQIR
;
A
#
# COMPACT_ATOMS: atom_id res chain seq x y z
N ARG A 1 7.34 1.04 -29.59
CA ARG A 1 6.39 2.02 -29.01
C ARG A 1 6.70 2.14 -27.52
N PRO A 2 7.17 3.28 -27.01
CA PRO A 2 7.30 3.46 -25.57
C PRO A 2 5.89 3.67 -24.99
N LEU A 3 5.55 2.90 -23.96
CA LEU A 3 4.34 3.11 -23.18
C LEU A 3 4.55 4.40 -22.36
N CYS A 4 3.93 5.50 -22.79
CA CYS A 4 3.76 6.67 -21.94
C CYS A 4 3.07 6.21 -20.66
N GLY A 5 3.78 6.28 -19.54
CA GLY A 5 3.22 5.99 -18.23
C GLY A 5 2.03 6.91 -17.98
N SER A 6 0.83 6.34 -17.98
CA SER A 6 -0.37 7.01 -17.53
C SER A 6 -0.07 7.60 -16.15
N GLY A 7 -0.07 8.93 -16.04
CA GLY A 7 0.09 9.62 -14.78
C GLY A 7 -0.86 9.01 -13.77
N SER A 8 -0.30 8.28 -12.81
CA SER A 8 -1.04 7.58 -11.76
C SER A 8 -2.01 8.59 -11.16
N ARG A 9 -3.32 8.38 -11.36
CA ARG A 9 -4.36 9.20 -10.71
C ARG A 9 -4.07 9.11 -9.22
N ARG A 10 -3.53 10.20 -8.69
CA ARG A 10 -3.19 10.30 -7.28
C ARG A 10 -4.46 10.01 -6.49
N ALA A 11 -4.34 9.18 -5.46
CA ALA A 11 -5.51 8.78 -4.69
C ALA A 11 -6.26 10.05 -4.20
N PRO A 12 -7.58 10.13 -4.34
CA PRO A 12 -8.34 11.36 -4.03
C PRO A 12 -8.16 11.84 -2.59
N TRP A 13 -7.90 10.92 -1.65
CA TRP A 13 -7.62 11.22 -0.25
C TRP A 13 -6.17 11.67 0.02
N PHE A 14 -5.28 11.66 -0.98
CA PHE A 14 -3.86 12.00 -0.81
C PHE A 14 -3.62 13.49 -1.09
N THR A 15 -4.00 14.30 -0.11
CA THR A 15 -3.95 15.78 -0.11
C THR A 15 -2.53 16.33 -0.26
N GLU A 16 -2.40 17.59 -0.66
CA GLU A 16 -1.10 18.28 -0.76
C GLU A 16 -0.32 18.29 0.56
N GLU A 17 -1.01 18.44 1.68
CA GLU A 17 -0.43 18.31 3.02
C GLU A 17 0.28 16.97 3.21
N LEU A 18 -0.37 15.86 2.86
CA LEU A 18 0.25 14.52 2.95
C LEU A 18 1.43 14.34 1.99
N GLN A 19 1.44 15.06 0.87
CA GLN A 19 2.59 15.08 -0.02
C GLN A 19 3.77 15.80 0.61
N GLU A 20 3.51 16.93 1.25
CA GLU A 20 4.52 17.71 1.94
C GLU A 20 5.08 16.93 3.11
N MET A 21 4.23 16.31 3.93
CA MET A 21 4.67 15.39 4.97
C MET A 21 5.50 14.23 4.41
N LYS A 22 5.15 13.66 3.26
CA LYS A 22 5.96 12.61 2.60
C LYS A 22 7.34 13.13 2.19
N ARG A 23 7.43 14.36 1.66
CA ARG A 23 8.70 15.02 1.31
C ARG A 23 9.55 15.28 2.55
N GLN A 24 8.95 15.82 3.61
CA GLN A 24 9.59 16.07 4.90
C GLN A 24 10.11 14.78 5.55
N LYS A 25 9.32 13.70 5.53
CA LYS A 25 9.76 12.36 5.97
C LYS A 25 11.06 11.96 5.26
N ARG A 26 11.11 12.11 3.93
CA ARG A 26 12.31 11.79 3.13
C ARG A 26 13.50 12.71 3.43
N CYS A 27 13.25 13.96 3.82
CA CYS A 27 14.29 14.87 4.29
C CYS A 27 14.89 14.40 5.62
N LEU A 28 14.04 14.08 6.61
CA LEU A 28 14.46 13.55 7.91
C LEU A 28 15.19 12.22 7.78
N GLU A 29 14.74 11.35 6.88
CA GLU A 29 15.38 10.06 6.61
C GLU A 29 16.79 10.24 6.04
N ARG A 30 16.97 11.19 5.10
CA ARG A 30 18.30 11.54 4.57
C ARG A 30 19.20 12.16 5.63
N ARG A 31 18.66 13.05 6.47
CA ARG A 31 19.39 13.66 7.59
C ARG A 31 19.91 12.60 8.56
N TRP A 32 19.05 11.70 9.02
CA TRP A 32 19.44 10.61 9.91
C TRP A 32 20.49 9.69 9.28
N ARG A 33 20.37 9.35 7.98
CA ARG A 33 21.41 8.57 7.30
C ARG A 33 22.76 9.28 7.22
N ALA A 34 22.77 10.61 7.10
CA ALA A 34 23.99 11.39 7.03
C ALA A 34 24.64 11.58 8.40
N SER A 35 23.84 11.85 9.44
CA SER A 35 24.35 12.09 10.80
C SER A 35 24.57 10.82 11.61
N ASN A 36 23.84 9.74 11.31
CA ASN A 36 23.74 8.52 12.09
C ASN A 36 23.45 8.76 13.59
N SER A 37 22.78 9.87 13.91
CA SER A 37 22.53 10.29 15.29
C SER A 37 21.22 9.69 15.83
N GLU A 38 21.20 9.34 17.11
CA GLU A 38 19.97 8.85 17.77
C GLU A 38 18.92 9.96 17.95
N SER A 39 19.34 11.23 18.02
CA SER A 39 18.43 12.37 18.05
C SER A 39 17.67 12.52 16.73
N ASP A 40 18.35 12.47 15.57
CA ASP A 40 17.68 12.50 14.26
C ASP A 40 16.83 11.24 14.04
N ARG A 41 17.27 10.08 14.55
CA ARG A 41 16.48 8.84 14.53
C ARG A 41 15.17 9.00 15.30
N THR A 42 15.23 9.58 16.49
CA THR A 42 14.07 9.82 17.35
C THR A 42 13.11 10.80 16.69
N LEU A 43 13.64 11.88 16.11
CA LEU A 43 12.85 12.87 15.34
C LEU A 43 12.14 12.22 14.16
N LEU A 44 12.85 11.40 13.36
CA LEU A 44 12.26 10.66 12.24
C LEU A 44 11.14 9.72 12.71
N ARG A 45 11.34 8.98 13.80
CA ARG A 45 10.32 8.06 14.36
C ARG A 45 9.09 8.81 14.84
N ALA A 46 9.27 9.95 15.53
CA ALA A 46 8.16 10.80 15.94
C ALA A 46 7.38 11.31 14.72
N PHE A 47 8.09 11.83 13.71
CA PHE A 47 7.47 12.32 12.48
C PHE A 47 6.71 11.23 11.72
N ILE A 48 7.25 10.01 11.63
CA ILE A 48 6.56 8.87 10.99
C ILE A 48 5.23 8.58 11.68
N ARG A 49 5.16 8.63 13.02
CA ARG A 49 3.90 8.42 13.75
C ARG A 49 2.87 9.48 13.39
N THR A 50 3.25 10.75 13.41
CA THR A 50 2.36 11.86 13.03
C THR A 50 1.86 11.71 11.59
N TYR A 51 2.77 11.37 10.66
CA TYR A 51 2.41 11.14 9.25
C TYR A 51 1.42 9.99 9.07
N LEU A 52 1.59 8.87 9.79
CA LEU A 52 0.67 7.74 9.71
C LEU A 52 -0.72 8.08 10.29
N VAL A 53 -0.78 8.87 11.35
CA VAL A 53 -2.05 9.38 11.91
C VAL A 53 -2.74 10.27 10.89
N ALA A 54 -2.03 11.18 10.24
CA ALA A 54 -2.58 12.05 9.20
C ALA A 54 -3.12 11.25 7.99
N ILE A 55 -2.38 10.23 7.53
CA ILE A 55 -2.86 9.31 6.48
C ILE A 55 -4.16 8.63 6.91
N ARG A 56 -4.21 8.11 8.14
CA ARG A 56 -5.40 7.41 8.64
C ARG A 56 -6.60 8.36 8.70
N ALA A 57 -6.41 9.58 9.21
CA ALA A 57 -7.46 10.59 9.26
C ALA A 57 -7.98 10.97 7.86
N ALA A 58 -7.08 11.22 6.90
CA ALA A 58 -7.47 11.56 5.53
C ALA A 58 -8.24 10.42 4.85
N LYS A 59 -7.78 9.17 5.01
CA LYS A 59 -8.50 7.99 4.51
C LYS A 59 -9.87 7.86 5.16
N SER A 60 -9.95 7.93 6.49
CA SER A 60 -11.21 7.81 7.22
C SER A 60 -12.19 8.90 6.79
N SER A 61 -11.76 10.16 6.69
CA SER A 61 -12.61 11.26 6.23
C SER A 61 -13.16 11.02 4.82
N HIS A 62 -12.29 10.65 3.88
CA HIS A 62 -12.70 10.40 2.50
C HIS A 62 -13.69 9.24 2.36
N PHE A 63 -13.38 8.10 2.98
CA PHE A 63 -14.26 6.93 2.90
C PHE A 63 -15.55 7.12 3.70
N SER A 64 -15.53 7.81 4.83
CA SER A 64 -16.75 8.16 5.56
C SER A 64 -17.66 9.07 4.74
N ALA A 65 -17.13 10.07 4.04
CA ALA A 65 -17.91 10.91 3.13
C ALA A 65 -18.52 10.09 1.99
N LEU A 66 -17.71 9.23 1.35
CA LEU A 66 -18.17 8.34 0.28
C LEU A 66 -19.28 7.39 0.74
N ILE A 67 -19.20 6.88 1.97
CA ILE A 67 -20.24 6.03 2.57
C ILE A 67 -21.51 6.84 2.86
N ALA A 68 -21.38 8.06 3.38
CA ALA A 68 -22.52 8.92 3.70
C ALA A 68 -23.30 9.36 2.45
N GLU A 69 -22.60 9.61 1.34
CA GLU A 69 -23.19 9.93 0.03
C GLU A 69 -23.86 8.71 -0.64
N SER A 70 -23.50 7.50 -0.20
CA SER A 70 -23.99 6.25 -0.77
C SER A 70 -25.25 5.76 -0.06
N ARG A 71 -26.16 5.09 -0.80
CA ARG A 71 -27.30 4.37 -0.20
C ARG A 71 -26.76 3.15 0.57
N PRO A 72 -26.82 3.09 1.91
CA PRO A 72 -26.08 2.09 2.70
C PRO A 72 -26.38 0.66 2.28
N ALA A 73 -27.64 0.34 1.98
CA ALA A 73 -28.07 -0.99 1.54
C ALA A 73 -27.49 -1.42 0.18
N ALA A 74 -27.17 -0.50 -0.73
CA ALA A 74 -26.50 -0.83 -1.98
C ALA A 74 -25.01 -1.11 -1.74
N LEU A 75 -24.39 -0.30 -0.88
CA LEU A 75 -22.98 -0.41 -0.49
C LEU A 75 -22.69 -1.74 0.20
N PHE A 76 -23.48 -2.11 1.23
CA PHE A 76 -23.29 -3.39 1.93
C PHE A 76 -23.52 -4.60 1.03
N ARG A 77 -24.48 -4.53 0.09
CA ARG A 77 -24.74 -5.60 -0.88
C ARG A 77 -23.57 -5.80 -1.84
N VAL A 78 -23.04 -4.70 -2.40
CA VAL A 78 -21.89 -4.74 -3.31
C VAL A 78 -20.63 -5.18 -2.57
N THR A 79 -20.37 -4.65 -1.37
CA THR A 79 -19.23 -5.04 -0.55
C THR A 79 -19.30 -6.51 -0.17
N ARG A 80 -20.47 -7.03 0.23
CA ARG A 80 -20.65 -8.46 0.50
C ARG A 80 -20.40 -9.29 -0.75
N SER A 81 -20.91 -8.90 -1.92
CA SER A 81 -20.65 -9.61 -3.18
C SER A 81 -19.18 -9.57 -3.62
N LEU A 82 -18.42 -8.53 -3.25
CA LEU A 82 -16.99 -8.40 -3.57
C LEU A 82 -16.09 -9.10 -2.56
N LEU A 83 -16.53 -9.23 -1.30
CA LEU A 83 -15.81 -9.85 -0.20
C LEU A 83 -16.25 -11.28 0.09
N ASP A 84 -17.38 -11.74 -0.45
CA ASP A 84 -17.74 -13.16 -0.52
C ASP A 84 -16.76 -13.85 -1.46
N VAL A 85 -15.63 -14.25 -0.86
CA VAL A 85 -14.70 -15.22 -1.41
C VAL A 85 -15.22 -16.62 -1.09
N GLU A 86 -16.53 -16.89 -1.23
CA GLU A 86 -17.08 -18.23 -1.01
C GLU A 86 -16.84 -19.20 -2.18
N GLY A 87 -15.91 -18.91 -3.10
CA GLY A 87 -15.69 -19.79 -4.25
C GLY A 87 -14.37 -19.67 -4.98
N ALA A 88 -13.35 -19.05 -4.38
CA ALA A 88 -12.03 -18.95 -5.00
C ALA A 88 -10.93 -19.42 -4.03
N GLU A 89 -11.20 -20.49 -3.28
CA GLU A 89 -10.10 -21.38 -2.91
C GLU A 89 -9.64 -22.06 -4.19
N GLU A 90 -8.70 -21.44 -4.92
CA GLU A 90 -7.86 -22.25 -5.80
C GLU A 90 -7.21 -23.31 -4.91
N PRO A 91 -7.28 -24.60 -5.27
CA PRO A 91 -6.58 -25.63 -4.52
C PRO A 91 -5.08 -25.27 -4.51
N LEU A 92 -4.59 -24.77 -3.39
CA LEU A 92 -3.17 -24.47 -3.19
C LEU A 92 -2.34 -25.76 -3.05
N GLN A 93 -3.03 -26.91 -2.94
CA GLN A 93 -2.45 -28.24 -2.90
C GLN A 93 -1.64 -28.50 -4.18
N GLY A 94 -0.34 -28.79 -4.04
CA GLY A 94 0.52 -29.14 -5.18
C GLY A 94 1.29 -27.97 -5.82
N ARG A 95 0.90 -26.71 -5.57
CA ARG A 95 1.57 -25.55 -6.18
C ARG A 95 2.99 -25.33 -5.67
N ALA A 96 3.26 -25.68 -4.42
CA ALA A 96 4.60 -25.58 -3.86
C ALA A 96 5.53 -26.61 -4.52
N GLU A 97 5.02 -27.83 -4.72
CA GLU A 97 5.72 -28.94 -5.36
C GLU A 97 6.00 -28.63 -6.84
N GLU A 98 5.03 -28.10 -7.57
CA GLU A 98 5.20 -27.61 -8.95
C GLU A 98 6.28 -26.52 -9.05
N PHE A 99 6.27 -25.58 -8.09
CA PHE A 99 7.27 -24.50 -8.04
C PHE A 99 8.69 -25.03 -7.77
N VAL A 100 8.82 -26.00 -6.86
CA VAL A 100 10.10 -26.67 -6.57
C VAL A 100 10.61 -27.43 -7.79
N GLN A 101 9.74 -28.15 -8.50
CA GLN A 101 10.10 -28.87 -9.71
C GLN A 101 10.57 -27.91 -10.81
N PHE A 102 9.82 -26.84 -11.05
CA PHE A 102 10.19 -25.81 -12.04
C PHE A 102 11.57 -25.21 -11.78
N LEU A 103 11.89 -24.88 -10.53
CA LEU A 103 13.21 -24.34 -10.18
C LEU A 103 14.31 -25.39 -10.38
N SER A 104 14.04 -26.64 -10.04
CA SER A 104 14.99 -27.74 -10.19
C SER A 104 15.33 -27.97 -11.67
N ASP A 105 14.32 -28.01 -12.53
CA ASP A 105 14.47 -28.16 -13.98
C ASP A 105 15.23 -26.96 -14.58
N LYS A 106 14.90 -25.75 -14.14
CA LYS A 106 15.56 -24.53 -14.61
C LYS A 106 17.02 -24.45 -14.20
N ILE A 107 17.37 -24.90 -13.00
CA ILE A 107 18.76 -24.98 -12.55
C ILE A 107 19.53 -26.02 -13.38
N ALA A 108 18.91 -27.17 -13.67
CA ALA A 108 19.51 -28.21 -14.49
C ALA A 108 19.78 -27.76 -15.94
N GLN A 109 18.93 -26.90 -16.51
CA GLN A 109 19.13 -26.34 -17.85
C GLN A 109 20.23 -25.28 -17.95
N ILE A 110 20.57 -24.62 -16.84
CA ILE A 110 21.61 -23.56 -16.81
C ILE A 110 23.00 -24.15 -16.56
N ARG A 111 23.08 -25.34 -15.95
CA ARG A 111 24.33 -26.06 -15.68
C ARG A 111 24.75 -26.91 -16.88
#